data_AF-A0A093SA84-F1
#
_entry.id   AF-A0A093SA84-F1
#
_cell.length_a   1.000
_cell.length_b   1.000
_cell.length_c   1.000
_cell.angle_alpha   90.00
_cell.angle_beta   90.00
_cell.angle_gamma   90.00
#
_symmetry.space_group_name_H-M   'P 1'
#
loop_
_entity.id
_entity.type
_entity.pdbx_description
1 polymer ?
#
loop_
_entity_poly.entity_id
_entity_poly.type
_entity_poly.pdbx_seq_one_letter_code
_entity_poly.pdbx_strand_id
1 'polypeptide(L)'
;MGNAVKVGDSDTGHGSHPPTPVVAGSSTVKVDGQPLARQGDPLAPHGHDRSISSGSSSVLVDGKPAARSGDGVSCGGVVIGGGTVTIG
;
A
#
# COMPACT_ATOMS: atom_id res chain seq x y z
N MET A 1 1.11 -1.43 -17.43
CA MET A 1 0.86 -2.19 -16.18
C MET A 1 0.29 -1.21 -15.17
N GLY A 2 -0.73 -1.59 -14.39
CA GLY A 2 -1.23 -0.74 -13.30
C GLY A 2 -0.22 -0.58 -12.16
N ASN A 3 -0.49 0.33 -11.24
CA ASN A 3 0.35 0.62 -10.07
C ASN A 3 -0.44 0.64 -8.75
N ALA A 4 -1.72 0.26 -8.75
CA ALA A 4 -2.54 0.25 -7.53
C ALA A 4 -2.03 -0.77 -6.50
N VAL A 5 -1.89 -0.33 -5.25
CA VAL A 5 -1.51 -1.20 -4.12
C VAL A 5 -2.78 -1.72 -3.45
N LYS A 6 -2.84 -3.03 -3.23
CA LYS A 6 -3.99 -3.74 -2.68
C LYS A 6 -3.58 -4.53 -1.45
N VAL A 7 -4.56 -4.95 -0.65
CA VAL A 7 -4.31 -5.95 0.41
C VAL A 7 -3.67 -7.20 -0.20
N GLY A 8 -2.60 -7.68 0.45
CA GLY A 8 -1.77 -8.79 -0.04
C GLY A 8 -0.56 -8.38 -0.87
N ASP A 9 -0.55 -7.18 -1.47
CA ASP A 9 0.65 -6.65 -2.13
C ASP A 9 1.75 -6.40 -1.07
N SER A 10 3.01 -6.63 -1.42
CA SER A 10 4.16 -6.54 -0.50
C SER A 10 4.98 -5.28 -0.69
N ASP A 11 5.73 -4.91 0.34
CA ASP A 11 6.74 -3.86 0.24
C ASP A 11 8.14 -4.41 -0.15
N THR A 12 9.15 -3.56 -0.13
CA THR A 12 10.53 -3.94 -0.43
C THR A 12 11.32 -4.45 0.78
N GLY A 13 10.80 -4.30 2.01
CA GLY A 13 11.61 -4.43 3.23
C GLY A 13 12.61 -3.28 3.39
N HIS A 14 13.45 -3.36 4.44
CA HIS A 14 14.54 -2.41 4.68
C HIS A 14 15.58 -3.00 5.66
N GLY A 15 16.86 -2.70 5.43
CA GLY A 15 17.96 -3.23 6.24
C GLY A 15 17.95 -4.77 6.27
N SER A 16 17.88 -5.35 7.47
CA SER A 16 17.74 -6.80 7.68
C SER A 16 16.28 -7.27 7.81
N HIS A 17 15.30 -6.38 7.70
CA HIS A 17 13.89 -6.72 7.86
C HIS A 17 13.27 -7.09 6.49
N PRO A 18 12.67 -8.29 6.36
CA PRO A 18 12.16 -8.77 5.08
C PRO A 18 10.89 -8.03 4.63
N PRO A 19 10.54 -8.10 3.34
CA PRO A 19 9.22 -7.68 2.84
C PRO A 19 8.05 -8.27 3.61
N THR A 20 6.99 -7.47 3.79
CA THR A 20 5.72 -7.93 4.36
C THR A 20 4.52 -7.39 3.59
N PRO A 21 3.38 -8.11 3.59
CA PRO A 21 2.19 -7.70 2.86
C PRO A 21 1.42 -6.58 3.57
N VAL A 22 0.66 -5.79 2.79
CA VAL A 22 -0.43 -4.94 3.29
C VAL A 22 -1.55 -5.82 3.85
N VAL A 23 -2.00 -5.56 5.08
CA VAL A 23 -2.97 -6.43 5.80
C VAL A 23 -4.36 -5.85 5.96
N ALA A 24 -4.54 -4.56 5.69
CA ALA A 24 -5.87 -3.95 5.61
C ALA A 24 -5.91 -2.86 4.54
N GLY A 25 -7.12 -2.52 4.09
CA GLY A 25 -7.36 -1.54 3.03
C GLY A 25 -8.74 -0.91 3.16
N SER A 26 -9.23 -0.35 2.07
CA SER A 26 -10.59 0.18 1.95
C SER A 26 -11.66 -0.90 2.17
N SER A 27 -12.72 -0.58 2.90
CA SER A 27 -13.89 -1.44 3.04
C SER A 27 -14.91 -1.26 1.91
N THR A 28 -14.75 -0.24 1.07
CA THR A 28 -15.75 0.19 0.06
C THR A 28 -15.21 0.07 -1.37
N VAL A 29 -13.91 0.21 -1.57
CA VAL A 29 -13.27 0.22 -2.89
C VAL A 29 -12.34 -0.98 -3.02
N LYS A 30 -12.52 -1.71 -4.13
CA LYS A 30 -11.69 -2.84 -4.51
C LYS A 30 -11.05 -2.60 -5.88
N VAL A 31 -9.83 -3.09 -6.05
CA VAL A 31 -9.16 -3.21 -7.34
C VAL A 31 -8.82 -4.68 -7.53
N ASP A 32 -9.08 -5.22 -8.72
CA ASP A 32 -8.84 -6.65 -9.03
C ASP A 32 -9.43 -7.61 -7.98
N GLY A 33 -10.58 -7.25 -7.41
CA GLY A 33 -11.28 -8.02 -6.37
C GLY A 33 -10.72 -7.87 -4.95
N GLN A 34 -9.60 -7.18 -4.74
CA GLN A 34 -8.97 -6.97 -3.44
C GLN A 34 -9.20 -5.55 -2.91
N PRO A 35 -9.32 -5.35 -1.59
CA PRO A 35 -9.36 -4.02 -0.98
C PRO A 35 -8.20 -3.13 -1.44
N LEU A 36 -8.49 -1.91 -1.89
CA LEU A 36 -7.45 -0.95 -2.26
C LEU A 36 -6.77 -0.39 -1.00
N ALA A 37 -5.44 -0.36 -0.98
CA ALA A 37 -4.67 0.21 0.10
C ALA A 37 -4.59 1.74 -0.02
N ARG A 38 -4.49 2.42 1.13
CA ARG A 38 -4.44 3.87 1.26
C ARG A 38 -3.34 4.26 2.23
N GLN A 39 -2.98 5.54 2.25
CA GLN A 39 -2.10 6.09 3.27
C GLN A 39 -2.63 5.77 4.68
N GLY A 40 -1.73 5.30 5.54
CA GLY A 40 -2.00 4.89 6.92
C GLY A 40 -2.51 3.46 7.05
N ASP A 41 -2.83 2.75 5.97
CA ASP A 41 -3.20 1.34 6.06
C ASP A 41 -1.98 0.48 6.48
N PRO A 42 -2.17 -0.52 7.34
CA PRO A 42 -1.09 -1.28 7.96
C PRO A 42 -0.49 -2.34 7.04
N LEU A 43 0.79 -2.62 7.25
CA LEU A 43 1.47 -3.83 6.76
C LEU A 43 1.67 -4.81 7.91
N ALA A 44 1.82 -6.10 7.60
CA ALA A 44 2.21 -7.08 8.60
C ALA A 44 3.55 -6.66 9.24
N PRO A 45 3.68 -6.76 10.58
CA PRO A 45 4.90 -6.35 11.26
C PRO A 45 6.04 -7.34 10.94
N HIS A 46 7.26 -6.82 10.95
CA HIS A 46 8.49 -7.62 10.84
C HIS A 46 9.48 -7.30 11.97
N GLY A 47 8.96 -7.08 13.18
CA GLY A 47 9.71 -6.67 14.38
C GLY A 47 9.20 -5.37 15.01
N HIS A 48 8.51 -4.55 14.22
CA HIS A 48 7.89 -3.28 14.63
C HIS A 48 6.69 -2.96 13.75
N ASP A 49 5.87 -2.01 14.20
CA ASP A 49 4.66 -1.56 13.48
C ASP A 49 5.03 -0.80 12.20
N ARG A 50 4.17 -0.95 11.19
CA ARG A 50 4.38 -0.40 9.85
C ARG A 50 3.06 0.02 9.22
N SER A 51 3.12 1.10 8.46
CA SER A 51 1.98 1.59 7.68
C SER A 51 2.45 2.31 6.43
N ILE A 52 1.58 2.39 5.43
CA ILE A 52 1.84 3.16 4.22
C ILE A 52 1.95 4.64 4.60
N SER A 53 3.07 5.29 4.30
CA SER A 53 3.36 6.66 4.73
C SER A 53 2.99 7.73 3.71
N SER A 54 2.89 7.39 2.42
CA SER A 54 2.48 8.30 1.35
C SER A 54 1.41 7.70 0.43
N GLY A 55 0.81 8.54 -0.41
CA GLY A 55 -0.19 8.14 -1.39
C GLY A 55 -0.30 9.16 -2.52
N SER A 56 -1.30 8.99 -3.37
CA SER A 56 -1.66 9.97 -4.40
C SER A 56 -1.96 11.35 -3.81
N SER A 57 -1.53 12.40 -4.52
CA SER A 57 -1.87 13.79 -4.17
C SER A 57 -3.27 14.22 -4.60
N SER A 58 -3.94 13.44 -5.46
CA SER A 58 -5.20 13.83 -6.09
C SER A 58 -6.29 12.77 -6.00
N VAL A 59 -5.93 11.50 -5.85
CA VAL A 59 -6.88 10.40 -5.75
C VAL A 59 -7.06 10.01 -4.29
N LEU A 60 -8.25 10.27 -3.77
CA LEU A 60 -8.66 9.88 -2.43
C LEU A 60 -9.62 8.69 -2.49
N VAL A 61 -9.43 7.73 -1.58
CA VAL A 61 -10.33 6.61 -1.35
C VAL A 61 -10.69 6.60 0.14
N ASP A 62 -11.98 6.62 0.44
CA ASP A 62 -12.52 6.83 1.79
C ASP A 62 -11.90 8.04 2.51
N GLY A 63 -11.63 9.12 1.75
CA GLY A 63 -11.04 10.34 2.27
C GLY A 63 -9.53 10.27 2.54
N LYS A 64 -8.85 9.16 2.22
CA LYS A 64 -7.40 9.00 2.37
C LYS A 64 -6.71 8.88 1.02
N PRO A 65 -5.46 9.38 0.84
CA PRO A 65 -4.66 9.17 -0.35
C PRO A 65 -4.56 7.70 -0.75
N ALA A 66 -4.90 7.37 -2.01
CA ALA A 66 -4.78 6.02 -2.53
C ALA A 66 -3.30 5.64 -2.68
N ALA A 67 -2.93 4.43 -2.26
CA ALA A 67 -1.54 3.97 -2.31
C ALA A 67 -1.18 3.45 -3.71
N ARG A 68 0.03 3.80 -4.15
CA ARG A 68 0.60 3.48 -5.46
C ARG A 68 1.92 2.75 -5.27
N SER A 69 2.29 1.97 -6.27
CA SER A 69 3.62 1.36 -6.34
C SER A 69 4.69 2.45 -6.23
N GLY A 70 5.61 2.30 -5.29
CA GLY A 70 6.64 3.29 -4.96
C GLY A 70 6.29 4.25 -3.82
N ASP A 71 5.05 4.24 -3.29
CA ASP A 71 4.73 5.00 -2.09
C ASP A 71 5.43 4.42 -0.85
N GLY A 72 5.84 5.28 0.07
CA GLY A 72 6.69 4.92 1.20
C GLY A 72 5.98 4.07 2.27
N VAL A 73 6.79 3.36 3.06
CA VAL A 73 6.36 2.73 4.32
C VAL A 73 7.02 3.48 5.49
N SER A 74 6.28 3.68 6.59
CA SER A 74 6.67 4.54 7.72
C SER A 74 8.02 4.24 8.36
N CYS A 75 8.45 2.97 8.35
CA CYS A 75 9.75 2.55 8.89
C CYS A 75 10.84 2.36 7.82
N GLY A 76 10.55 2.62 6.54
CA GLY A 76 11.46 2.39 5.42
C GLY A 76 10.95 1.35 4.41
N GLY A 77 11.45 1.46 3.18
CA GLY A 77 10.96 0.71 2.02
C GLY A 77 9.78 1.38 1.32
N VAL A 78 9.30 0.76 0.24
CA VAL A 78 8.14 1.21 -0.53
C VAL A 78 7.19 0.05 -0.82
N VAL A 79 5.89 0.32 -0.91
CA VAL A 79 4.90 -0.69 -1.34
C VAL A 79 5.00 -0.94 -2.85
N ILE A 80 4.88 -2.19 -3.27
CA ILE A 80 4.92 -2.59 -4.68
C ILE A 80 3.53 -3.04 -5.11
N GLY A 81 2.82 -2.14 -5.78
CA GLY A 81 1.51 -2.37 -6.36
C GLY A 81 1.57 -2.81 -7.82
N GLY A 82 0.42 -3.21 -8.36
CA GLY A 82 0.28 -3.71 -9.72
C GLY A 82 -1.19 -3.93 -10.10
N GLY A 83 -1.40 -4.68 -11.18
CA GLY A 83 -2.74 -5.05 -11.64
C GLY A 83 -3.25 -4.20 -12.79
N THR A 84 -4.56 -3.98 -12.85
CA THR A 84 -5.24 -3.37 -14.02
C THR A 84 -5.43 -1.85 -13.92
N VAL A 85 -5.35 -1.28 -12.71
CA VAL A 85 -5.63 0.14 -12.45
C VAL A 85 -4.35 0.94 -12.30
N THR A 86 -4.31 2.10 -12.95
CA THR A 86 -3.27 3.12 -12.78
C THR A 86 -3.84 4.32 -12.02
N ILE A 87 -3.18 4.70 -10.92
CA ILE A 87 -3.53 5.81 -10.04
C ILE A 87 -2.46 6.90 -10.20
N GLY A 88 -2.91 8.12 -10.46
CA GLY A 88 -2.08 9.33 -10.59
C GLY A 88 -1.51 9.80 -9.27
#